data_AF-I4HFN7-F1
#
_entry.id   AF-I4HFN7-F1
#
_cell.length_a   1.000
_cell.length_b   1.000
_cell.length_c   1.000
_cell.angle_alpha   90.00
_cell.angle_beta   90.00
_cell.angle_gamma   90.00
#
_symmetry.space_group_name_H-M   'P 1'
#
loop_
_entity.id
_entity.type
_entity.pdbx_description
1 polymer ?
#
loop_
_entity_poly.entity_id
_entity_poly.type
_entity_poly.pdbx_seq_one_letter_code
_entity_poly.pdbx_strand_id
1 'polypeptide(L)'
;MIYFSGHGFRLINRIGDGEAYLATSDSQPDGKNAISLDRELNPLLRRSNLSNLVVMLDCCHAGALLPENRELNRTLLEPSLSAFKEKQDYYLIAACRSEQVAWEDKKYSLFTAALLKGLSQKQADPETGEISADRLFDFVSRELRGKGQEPIRMGVGRSLILVKYGAQPQVKEVEPLLDEKGELRCPYQGLLAFTKKERPFFFGRKRVVDDIKSKLDRLNFVPLIGASGSGKSSVVLAGLIPWLEELGWQILEPIKPGFKPLTMLESLLLPYFRDDQQLLDQCINNQDREGLKPLLELFPREHKFLLVVDQFEELFTFALAEQRDRFIELITQVATIPDSPLAVIATMRADFIEPCLRYDGLRQIIQNNAEYLPDLRGLDLIEAITEPAKLQGYEVTKELLSKILEDIKQEPGFLPLLEFALTQLWQKRDEAKYRLTLDTYEAIGGIVGALNCQADKVYQYKDYEKDLPQQERTEVEKALREHLTFVTPKSGFYVKLF
;
A
#
# COMPACT_ATOMS: atom_id res chain seq x y z
N MET A 1 -17.00 -10.78 -17.54
CA MET A 1 -16.35 -9.67 -18.25
C MET A 1 -17.37 -9.04 -19.17
N ILE A 2 -17.49 -7.71 -19.16
CA ILE A 2 -18.32 -6.94 -20.08
C ILE A 2 -17.36 -6.17 -20.98
N TYR A 3 -17.50 -6.33 -22.29
CA TYR A 3 -16.79 -5.52 -23.27
C TYR A 3 -17.85 -4.84 -24.14
N PHE A 4 -17.75 -3.53 -24.31
CA PHE A 4 -18.66 -2.75 -25.11
C PHE A 4 -17.87 -1.86 -26.07
N SER A 5 -18.26 -1.85 -27.34
CA SER A 5 -17.71 -1.00 -28.39
C SER A 5 -18.85 -0.23 -29.05
N GLY A 6 -18.72 1.09 -29.16
CA GLY A 6 -19.80 1.97 -29.61
C GLY A 6 -19.63 3.41 -29.13
N HIS A 7 -20.73 4.10 -28.85
CA HIS A 7 -20.73 5.48 -28.34
C HIS A 7 -21.09 5.54 -26.86
N GLY A 8 -20.42 6.43 -26.13
CA GLY A 8 -20.79 6.84 -24.78
C GLY A 8 -21.17 8.32 -24.79
N PHE A 9 -22.30 8.67 -24.17
CA PHE A 9 -22.70 10.08 -24.03
C PHE A 9 -23.43 10.33 -22.71
N ARG A 10 -23.51 11.61 -22.32
CA ARG A 10 -24.17 12.05 -21.09
C ARG A 10 -25.31 13.00 -21.41
N LEU A 11 -26.49 12.75 -20.83
CA LEU A 11 -27.64 13.65 -20.88
C LEU A 11 -27.76 14.38 -19.55
N ILE A 12 -27.61 15.71 -19.58
CA ILE A 12 -27.68 16.56 -18.39
C ILE A 12 -29.10 17.13 -18.29
N ASN A 13 -29.75 16.92 -17.14
CA ASN A 13 -31.06 17.48 -16.87
C ASN A 13 -30.95 18.98 -16.50
N ARG A 14 -32.09 19.67 -16.40
CA ARG A 14 -32.14 21.12 -16.10
C ARG A 14 -31.58 21.51 -14.72
N ILE A 15 -31.35 20.54 -13.83
CA ILE A 15 -30.87 20.73 -12.45
C ILE A 15 -29.36 20.42 -12.37
N GLY A 16 -28.73 19.97 -13.47
CA GLY A 16 -27.30 19.70 -13.54
C GLY A 16 -26.92 18.24 -13.27
N ASP A 17 -27.88 17.36 -12.96
CA ASP A 17 -27.61 15.93 -12.86
C ASP A 17 -27.50 15.33 -14.25
N GLY A 18 -26.38 14.67 -14.53
CA GLY A 18 -26.13 14.03 -15.81
C GLY A 18 -26.16 12.52 -15.73
N GLU A 19 -26.97 11.88 -16.57
CA GLU A 19 -27.09 10.44 -16.73
C GLU A 19 -26.26 9.95 -17.92
N ALA A 20 -25.57 8.83 -17.73
CA ALA A 20 -24.61 8.26 -18.67
C ALA A 20 -25.22 7.08 -19.45
N TYR A 21 -24.97 7.05 -20.76
CA TYR A 21 -25.56 6.09 -21.70
C TYR A 21 -24.50 5.41 -22.56
N LEU A 22 -24.73 4.14 -22.88
CA LEU A 22 -24.01 3.35 -23.89
C LEU A 22 -24.91 3.11 -25.10
N ALA A 23 -24.45 3.40 -26.31
CA ALA A 23 -25.27 3.29 -27.52
C ALA A 23 -24.49 2.73 -28.71
N THR A 24 -25.20 2.08 -29.64
CA THR A 24 -24.63 1.62 -30.90
C THR A 24 -24.30 2.80 -31.82
N SER A 25 -23.51 2.57 -32.87
CA SER A 25 -22.99 3.61 -33.77
C SER A 25 -24.08 4.34 -34.58
N ASP A 26 -25.27 3.78 -34.67
CA ASP A 26 -26.44 4.32 -35.38
C ASP A 26 -27.43 5.08 -34.46
N SER A 27 -27.13 5.20 -33.17
CA SER A 27 -28.02 5.85 -32.21
C SER A 27 -27.84 7.37 -32.14
N GLN A 28 -28.96 8.08 -31.99
CA GLN A 28 -28.98 9.49 -31.66
C GLN A 28 -28.66 9.69 -30.17
N PRO A 29 -28.01 10.79 -29.76
CA PRO A 29 -27.74 11.11 -28.36
C PRO A 29 -29.00 11.65 -27.64
N ASP A 30 -30.12 10.92 -27.75
CA ASP A 30 -31.43 11.27 -27.18
C ASP A 30 -31.88 10.31 -26.06
N GLY A 31 -31.09 9.27 -25.81
CA GLY A 31 -31.32 8.27 -24.77
C GLY A 31 -32.40 7.24 -25.09
N LYS A 32 -33.06 7.27 -26.26
CA LYS A 32 -34.18 6.37 -26.58
C LYS A 32 -33.73 4.98 -27.04
N ASN A 33 -32.58 4.90 -27.71
CA ASN A 33 -31.96 3.66 -28.20
C ASN A 33 -30.56 3.48 -27.59
N ALA A 34 -30.46 3.70 -26.28
CA ALA A 34 -29.22 3.63 -25.54
C ALA A 34 -29.46 3.00 -24.16
N ILE A 35 -28.45 2.31 -23.63
CA ILE A 35 -28.48 1.66 -22.33
C ILE A 35 -28.04 2.67 -21.28
N SER A 36 -28.93 3.02 -20.36
CA SER A 36 -28.58 3.79 -19.18
C SER A 36 -27.70 2.98 -18.23
N LEU A 37 -26.54 3.53 -17.88
CA LEU A 37 -25.66 2.91 -16.87
C LEU A 37 -26.36 2.84 -15.49
N ASP A 38 -27.15 3.86 -15.16
CA ASP A 38 -27.79 3.97 -13.86
C ASP A 38 -29.11 3.19 -13.76
N ARG A 39 -30.01 3.37 -14.72
CA ARG A 39 -31.36 2.78 -14.66
C ARG A 39 -31.43 1.35 -15.16
N GLU A 40 -30.49 0.92 -15.99
CA GLU A 40 -30.56 -0.40 -16.64
C GLU A 40 -29.38 -1.28 -16.25
N LEU A 41 -28.14 -0.83 -16.47
CA LEU A 41 -26.97 -1.69 -16.22
C LEU A 41 -26.76 -1.96 -14.72
N ASN A 42 -26.81 -0.93 -13.87
CA ASN A 42 -26.58 -1.07 -12.43
C ASN A 42 -27.55 -2.07 -11.75
N PRO A 43 -28.88 -2.01 -11.96
CA PRO A 43 -29.79 -3.00 -11.40
C PRO A 43 -29.47 -4.44 -11.82
N LEU A 44 -29.05 -4.65 -13.07
CA LEU A 44 -28.63 -5.97 -13.56
C LEU A 44 -27.35 -6.45 -12.86
N LEU A 45 -26.36 -5.57 -12.70
CA LEU A 45 -25.12 -5.88 -11.99
C LEU A 45 -25.35 -6.23 -10.52
N ARG A 46 -26.27 -5.53 -9.84
CA ARG A 46 -26.66 -5.85 -8.45
C ARG A 46 -27.30 -7.22 -8.34
N ARG A 47 -28.23 -7.55 -9.25
CA ARG A 47 -28.91 -8.85 -9.28
C ARG A 47 -27.98 -10.02 -9.62
N SER A 48 -26.91 -9.76 -10.37
CA SER A 48 -26.03 -10.80 -10.90
C SER A 48 -25.10 -11.50 -9.87
N ASN A 49 -25.08 -11.07 -8.61
CA ASN A 49 -24.27 -11.62 -7.51
C ASN A 49 -22.80 -11.96 -7.87
N LEU A 50 -22.18 -11.19 -8.76
CA LEU A 50 -20.79 -11.39 -9.17
C LEU A 50 -19.81 -11.07 -8.03
N SER A 51 -18.75 -11.86 -7.87
CA SER A 51 -17.63 -11.55 -6.96
C SER A 51 -16.54 -10.70 -7.62
N ASN A 52 -16.37 -10.85 -8.94
CA ASN A 52 -15.38 -10.13 -9.76
C ASN A 52 -16.06 -9.53 -10.98
N LEU A 53 -15.78 -8.26 -11.29
CA LEU A 53 -16.33 -7.59 -12.47
C LEU A 53 -15.23 -6.87 -13.26
N VAL A 54 -15.05 -7.28 -14.51
CA VAL A 54 -14.18 -6.58 -15.47
C VAL A 54 -15.06 -5.94 -16.53
N VAL A 55 -14.92 -4.62 -16.71
CA VAL A 55 -15.61 -3.85 -17.74
C VAL A 55 -14.58 -3.18 -18.64
N MET A 56 -14.74 -3.31 -19.95
CA MET A 56 -13.89 -2.69 -20.95
C MET A 56 -14.77 -1.88 -21.90
N LEU A 57 -14.53 -0.57 -21.98
CA LEU A 57 -15.32 0.36 -22.78
C LEU A 57 -14.47 0.94 -23.91
N ASP A 58 -14.74 0.48 -25.11
CA ASP A 58 -14.20 0.99 -26.36
C ASP A 58 -15.15 2.01 -26.99
N CYS A 59 -15.24 3.20 -26.38
CA CYS A 59 -16.16 4.24 -26.82
C CYS A 59 -15.48 5.60 -26.97
N CYS A 60 -15.92 6.37 -27.98
CA CYS A 60 -15.70 7.81 -28.01
C CYS A 60 -16.32 8.44 -26.76
N HIS A 61 -15.60 9.35 -26.09
CA HIS A 61 -16.01 9.99 -24.84
C HIS A 61 -16.23 9.03 -23.65
N ALA A 62 -15.62 7.84 -23.64
CA ALA A 62 -15.65 6.95 -22.48
C ALA A 62 -15.14 7.64 -21.19
N GLY A 63 -14.21 8.59 -21.34
CA GLY A 63 -13.72 9.42 -20.26
C GLY A 63 -14.62 10.59 -19.86
N ALA A 64 -15.65 10.94 -20.63
CA ALA A 64 -16.71 11.85 -20.18
C ALA A 64 -17.74 11.13 -19.27
N LEU A 65 -17.73 9.79 -19.29
CA LEU A 65 -18.45 8.93 -18.33
C LEU A 65 -17.67 8.79 -17.01
N LEU A 66 -16.42 9.28 -16.95
CA LEU A 66 -15.53 9.20 -15.80
C LEU A 66 -15.11 10.63 -15.39
N PRO A 67 -15.01 10.96 -14.09
CA PRO A 67 -14.71 12.35 -13.70
C PRO A 67 -13.28 12.73 -14.07
N GLU A 68 -13.11 13.84 -14.79
CA GLU A 68 -11.81 14.32 -15.25
C GLU A 68 -10.91 14.93 -14.15
N ASN A 69 -11.41 15.08 -12.93
CA ASN A 69 -10.65 15.64 -11.81
C ASN A 69 -10.59 14.66 -10.64
N ARG A 70 -9.40 14.09 -10.40
CA ARG A 70 -9.11 13.16 -9.30
C ARG A 70 -9.30 13.77 -7.90
N GLU A 71 -9.36 15.09 -7.77
CA GLU A 71 -9.39 15.77 -6.47
C GLU A 71 -10.74 16.35 -6.06
N LEU A 72 -11.70 16.54 -6.99
CA LEU A 72 -12.93 17.28 -6.63
C LEU A 72 -14.26 16.52 -6.73
N ASN A 73 -14.31 15.27 -7.18
CA ASN A 73 -15.59 14.59 -7.35
C ASN A 73 -15.59 13.12 -6.90
N ARG A 74 -15.52 12.93 -5.58
CA ARG A 74 -16.12 11.73 -4.95
C ARG A 74 -17.65 11.71 -5.11
N THR A 75 -18.27 12.84 -5.46
CA THR A 75 -19.72 13.08 -5.43
C THR A 75 -20.47 12.85 -6.75
N LEU A 76 -19.79 12.66 -7.89
CA LEU A 76 -20.48 12.57 -9.21
C LEU A 76 -20.42 11.19 -9.90
N LEU A 77 -19.72 10.22 -9.31
CA LEU A 77 -19.82 8.79 -9.68
C LEU A 77 -20.92 8.05 -8.88
N GLU A 78 -21.50 8.69 -7.87
CA GLU A 78 -22.36 8.01 -6.91
C GLU A 78 -23.63 7.38 -7.49
N PRO A 79 -24.30 7.94 -8.52
CA PRO A 79 -25.48 7.30 -9.09
C PRO A 79 -25.09 6.20 -10.10
N SER A 80 -24.42 6.56 -11.19
CA SER A 80 -24.40 5.75 -12.42
C SER A 80 -23.51 4.51 -12.42
N LEU A 81 -22.62 4.32 -11.43
CA LEU A 81 -21.85 3.08 -11.25
C LEU A 81 -21.90 2.59 -9.78
N SER A 82 -22.98 2.90 -9.05
CA SER A 82 -23.14 2.55 -7.64
C SER A 82 -23.01 1.05 -7.34
N ALA A 83 -23.42 0.19 -8.29
CA ALA A 83 -23.32 -1.26 -8.18
C ALA A 83 -21.87 -1.76 -8.08
N PHE A 84 -20.90 -0.97 -8.56
CA PHE A 84 -19.48 -1.34 -8.57
C PHE A 84 -18.85 -1.24 -7.18
N LYS A 85 -19.37 -0.35 -6.30
CA LYS A 85 -18.89 -0.22 -4.90
C LYS A 85 -19.21 -1.46 -4.05
N GLU A 86 -20.21 -2.25 -4.43
CA GLU A 86 -20.63 -3.44 -3.67
C GLU A 86 -19.82 -4.69 -4.02
N LYS A 87 -18.95 -4.62 -5.02
CA LYS A 87 -18.12 -5.74 -5.48
C LYS A 87 -16.77 -5.73 -4.75
N GLN A 88 -16.30 -6.90 -4.34
CA GLN A 88 -15.00 -7.04 -3.68
C GLN A 88 -13.86 -6.63 -4.62
N ASP A 89 -13.95 -7.06 -5.88
CA ASP A 89 -12.95 -6.76 -6.90
C ASP A 89 -13.60 -6.29 -8.20
N TYR A 90 -13.29 -5.06 -8.63
CA TYR A 90 -13.70 -4.54 -9.94
C TYR A 90 -12.56 -3.88 -10.69
N TYR A 91 -12.61 -4.00 -12.01
CA TYR A 91 -11.65 -3.40 -12.92
C TYR A 91 -12.36 -2.83 -14.16
N LEU A 92 -12.18 -1.53 -14.41
CA LEU A 92 -12.71 -0.81 -15.56
C LEU A 92 -11.54 -0.28 -16.39
N ILE A 93 -11.53 -0.59 -17.69
CA ILE A 93 -10.63 0.04 -18.69
C ILE A 93 -11.49 0.77 -19.71
N ALA A 94 -11.24 2.05 -19.91
CA ALA A 94 -11.92 2.85 -20.93
C ALA A 94 -10.92 3.44 -21.93
N ALA A 95 -11.36 3.56 -23.19
CA ALA A 95 -10.50 3.79 -24.33
C ALA A 95 -9.99 5.23 -24.51
N CYS A 96 -10.64 6.27 -23.98
CA CYS A 96 -10.20 7.67 -24.15
C CYS A 96 -10.67 8.60 -23.01
N ARG A 97 -10.04 9.77 -22.87
CA ARG A 97 -10.51 10.94 -22.08
C ARG A 97 -11.54 11.78 -22.88
N SER A 98 -12.21 12.76 -22.25
CA SER A 98 -13.47 13.35 -22.77
C SER A 98 -13.41 14.08 -24.12
N GLU A 99 -12.22 14.30 -24.71
CA GLU A 99 -12.06 15.12 -25.92
C GLU A 99 -11.43 14.42 -27.14
N GLN A 100 -11.44 13.07 -27.23
CA GLN A 100 -10.79 12.37 -28.35
C GLN A 100 -11.72 11.39 -29.08
N VAL A 101 -11.69 11.46 -30.41
CA VAL A 101 -12.40 10.55 -31.33
C VAL A 101 -11.55 9.30 -31.53
N ALA A 102 -12.11 8.12 -31.27
CA ALA A 102 -11.46 6.85 -31.58
C ALA A 102 -11.36 6.68 -33.11
N TRP A 103 -10.15 6.51 -33.63
CA TRP A 103 -9.93 6.25 -35.06
C TRP A 103 -10.08 4.75 -35.36
N GLU A 104 -10.84 4.44 -36.41
CA GLU A 104 -10.91 3.11 -37.01
C GLU A 104 -9.90 3.00 -38.15
N ASP A 105 -9.00 2.02 -38.10
CA ASP A 105 -8.32 1.54 -39.31
C ASP A 105 -8.46 0.02 -39.40
N LYS A 106 -8.85 -0.43 -40.60
CA LYS A 106 -8.88 -1.80 -41.12
C LYS A 106 -9.00 -2.93 -40.07
N LYS A 107 -10.24 -3.17 -39.61
CA LYS A 107 -10.79 -4.34 -38.89
C LYS A 107 -11.15 -4.15 -37.40
N TYR A 108 -10.45 -3.31 -36.64
CA TYR A 108 -10.74 -3.01 -35.22
C TYR A 108 -10.44 -1.54 -34.89
N SER A 109 -10.98 -0.99 -33.79
CA SER A 109 -10.51 0.28 -33.24
C SER A 109 -9.05 0.16 -32.74
N LEU A 110 -8.32 1.28 -32.63
CA LEU A 110 -6.96 1.31 -32.08
C LEU A 110 -6.87 0.66 -30.70
N PHE A 111 -7.83 0.94 -29.82
CA PHE A 111 -7.89 0.37 -28.48
C PHE A 111 -8.19 -1.13 -28.49
N THR A 112 -9.12 -1.58 -29.33
CA THR A 112 -9.43 -3.00 -29.47
C THR A 112 -8.28 -3.79 -30.07
N ALA A 113 -7.56 -3.23 -31.05
CA ALA A 113 -6.34 -3.81 -31.58
C ALA A 113 -5.26 -3.95 -30.48
N ALA A 114 -5.10 -2.93 -29.63
CA ALA A 114 -4.18 -2.98 -28.50
C ALA A 114 -4.60 -4.02 -27.44
N LEU A 115 -5.90 -4.14 -27.13
CA LEU A 115 -6.42 -5.16 -26.21
C LEU A 115 -6.14 -6.56 -26.72
N LEU A 116 -6.45 -6.86 -27.98
CA LEU A 116 -6.22 -8.19 -28.57
C LEU A 116 -4.72 -8.54 -28.58
N LYS A 117 -3.86 -7.57 -28.89
CA LYS A 117 -2.40 -7.75 -28.84
C LYS A 117 -1.93 -7.99 -27.39
N GLY A 118 -2.45 -7.23 -26.44
CA GLY A 118 -2.15 -7.34 -25.01
C GLY A 118 -2.66 -8.62 -24.36
N LEU A 119 -3.75 -9.19 -24.88
CA LEU A 119 -4.31 -10.48 -24.45
C LEU A 119 -3.64 -11.67 -25.12
N SER A 120 -2.66 -11.49 -26.02
CA SER A 120 -2.01 -12.60 -26.72
C SER A 120 -1.03 -13.35 -25.80
N GLN A 121 -0.82 -14.65 -26.07
CA GLN A 121 0.14 -15.48 -25.31
C GLN A 121 1.55 -14.87 -25.23
N LYS A 122 1.97 -14.12 -26.26
CA LYS A 122 3.27 -13.43 -26.26
C LYS A 122 3.41 -12.35 -25.18
N GLN A 123 2.28 -11.85 -24.67
CA GLN A 123 2.21 -10.84 -23.62
C GLN A 123 1.89 -11.45 -22.25
N ALA A 124 1.66 -12.77 -22.20
CA ALA A 124 1.52 -13.49 -20.94
C ALA A 124 2.77 -13.30 -20.08
N ASP A 125 2.58 -13.40 -18.77
CA ASP A 125 3.70 -13.54 -17.86
C ASP A 125 4.56 -14.76 -18.27
N PRO A 126 5.86 -14.58 -18.53
CA PRO A 126 6.71 -15.69 -18.96
C PRO A 126 6.80 -16.82 -17.95
N GLU A 127 6.57 -16.53 -16.66
CA GLU A 127 6.66 -17.50 -15.58
C GLU A 127 5.32 -18.17 -15.29
N THR A 128 4.24 -17.39 -15.22
CA THR A 128 2.92 -17.92 -14.80
C THR A 128 2.01 -18.27 -15.97
N GLY A 129 2.30 -17.75 -17.17
CA GLY A 129 1.42 -17.81 -18.33
C GLY A 129 0.18 -16.93 -18.19
N GLU A 130 0.09 -16.08 -17.15
CA GLU A 130 -1.10 -15.30 -16.85
C GLU A 130 -1.05 -13.88 -17.42
N ILE A 131 -2.22 -13.35 -17.78
CA ILE A 131 -2.42 -11.95 -18.13
C ILE A 131 -3.41 -11.37 -17.12
N SER A 132 -2.92 -10.51 -16.23
CA SER A 132 -3.76 -9.76 -15.30
C SER A 132 -4.33 -8.50 -15.95
N ALA A 133 -5.37 -7.91 -15.34
CA ALA A 133 -5.98 -6.68 -15.79
C ALA A 133 -4.99 -5.50 -15.74
N ASP A 134 -4.10 -5.44 -14.75
CA ASP A 134 -3.02 -4.44 -14.70
C ASP A 134 -2.00 -4.65 -15.80
N ARG A 135 -1.55 -5.90 -16.01
CA ARG A 135 -0.60 -6.21 -17.08
C ARG A 135 -1.15 -5.84 -18.44
N LEU A 136 -2.44 -6.15 -18.69
CA LEU A 136 -3.14 -5.75 -19.89
C LEU A 136 -3.21 -4.22 -20.00
N PHE A 137 -3.59 -3.51 -18.94
CA PHE A 137 -3.66 -2.05 -18.96
C PHE A 137 -2.31 -1.39 -19.24
N ASP A 138 -1.24 -1.86 -18.60
CA ASP A 138 0.11 -1.32 -18.79
C ASP A 138 0.62 -1.58 -20.22
N PHE A 139 0.26 -2.73 -20.80
CA PHE A 139 0.52 -3.00 -22.21
C PHE A 139 -0.25 -2.04 -23.12
N VAL A 140 -1.57 -1.93 -22.95
CA VAL A 140 -2.44 -1.09 -23.77
C VAL A 140 -2.03 0.38 -23.67
N SER A 141 -1.72 0.86 -22.48
CA SER A 141 -1.25 2.24 -22.24
C SER A 141 0.06 2.53 -22.94
N ARG A 142 1.01 1.57 -22.96
CA ARG A 142 2.27 1.72 -23.71
C ARG A 142 2.04 1.67 -25.21
N GLU A 143 1.18 0.76 -25.69
CA GLU A 143 0.89 0.58 -27.12
C GLU A 143 0.18 1.80 -27.73
N LEU A 144 -0.65 2.50 -26.96
CA LEU A 144 -1.40 3.68 -27.40
C LEU A 144 -0.69 5.02 -27.12
N ARG A 145 0.42 5.00 -26.35
CA ARG A 145 1.21 6.21 -26.05
C ARG A 145 1.65 6.90 -27.34
N GLY A 146 1.33 8.19 -27.48
CA GLY A 146 1.68 9.00 -28.65
C GLY A 146 0.79 8.78 -29.89
N LYS A 147 -0.24 7.92 -29.81
CA LYS A 147 -1.20 7.66 -30.90
C LYS A 147 -2.50 8.47 -30.78
N GLY A 148 -2.52 9.50 -29.93
CA GLY A 148 -3.69 10.37 -29.75
C GLY A 148 -4.86 9.72 -28.97
N GLN A 149 -4.59 8.66 -28.20
CA GLN A 149 -5.59 7.96 -27.40
C GLN A 149 -4.99 7.53 -26.06
N GLU A 150 -5.53 8.05 -24.95
CA GLU A 150 -5.08 7.71 -23.59
C GLU A 150 -6.10 6.86 -22.84
N PRO A 151 -5.82 5.58 -22.59
CA PRO A 151 -6.71 4.73 -21.82
C PRO A 151 -6.73 5.13 -20.34
N ILE A 152 -7.88 4.93 -19.71
CA ILE A 152 -8.08 5.21 -18.28
C ILE A 152 -8.47 3.92 -17.56
N ARG A 153 -7.92 3.71 -16.36
CA ARG A 153 -8.29 2.61 -15.47
C ARG A 153 -8.96 3.11 -14.21
N MET A 154 -9.96 2.36 -13.76
CA MET A 154 -10.54 2.47 -12.43
C MET A 154 -10.65 1.07 -11.85
N GLY A 155 -10.11 0.85 -10.65
CA GLY A 155 -10.19 -0.44 -10.00
C GLY A 155 -10.18 -0.34 -8.48
N VAL A 156 -11.03 -1.12 -7.85
CA VAL A 156 -11.06 -1.36 -6.40
C VAL A 156 -10.90 -2.85 -6.19
N GLY A 157 -10.10 -3.22 -5.20
CA GLY A 157 -9.70 -4.61 -4.97
C GLY A 157 -8.49 -5.01 -5.82
N ARG A 158 -8.36 -6.32 -6.07
CA ARG A 158 -7.21 -6.97 -6.70
C ARG A 158 -7.09 -6.72 -8.21
N SER A 159 -5.89 -6.93 -8.74
CA SER A 159 -5.70 -7.17 -10.17
C SER A 159 -6.34 -8.50 -10.56
N LEU A 160 -7.28 -8.48 -11.52
CA LEU A 160 -7.99 -9.69 -11.93
C LEU A 160 -7.21 -10.43 -13.02
N ILE A 161 -6.99 -11.73 -12.87
CA ILE A 161 -6.45 -12.58 -13.95
C ILE A 161 -7.51 -12.72 -15.04
N LEU A 162 -7.16 -12.31 -16.26
CA LEU A 162 -8.05 -12.30 -17.43
C LEU A 162 -7.88 -13.56 -18.27
N VAL A 163 -6.63 -13.98 -18.51
CA VAL A 163 -6.30 -15.14 -19.35
C VAL A 163 -5.12 -15.89 -18.74
N LYS A 164 -5.11 -17.22 -18.88
CA LYS A 164 -3.98 -18.08 -18.55
C LYS A 164 -3.65 -18.98 -19.73
N TYR A 165 -2.47 -18.80 -20.31
CA TYR A 165 -1.97 -19.57 -21.43
C TYR A 165 -1.03 -20.68 -20.97
N GLY A 166 -1.27 -21.91 -21.43
CA GLY A 166 -0.23 -22.94 -21.50
C GLY A 166 0.40 -23.39 -20.19
N ALA A 167 -0.26 -23.25 -19.04
CA ALA A 167 0.28 -23.79 -17.80
C ALA A 167 0.00 -25.31 -17.71
N GLN A 168 0.94 -26.14 -18.18
CA GLN A 168 1.33 -27.23 -17.29
C GLN A 168 2.00 -26.55 -16.08
N PRO A 169 1.66 -26.90 -14.83
CA PRO A 169 2.39 -26.40 -13.70
C PRO A 169 3.84 -26.87 -13.87
N GLN A 170 4.70 -26.01 -14.41
CA GLN A 170 6.12 -26.13 -14.14
C GLN A 170 6.21 -25.93 -12.64
N VAL A 171 6.32 -27.04 -11.92
CA VAL A 171 6.79 -27.02 -10.55
C VAL A 171 8.20 -26.47 -10.66
N LYS A 172 8.34 -25.14 -10.63
CA LYS A 172 9.64 -24.53 -10.30
C LYS A 172 9.99 -25.18 -8.96
N GLU A 173 11.08 -25.94 -8.93
CA GLU A 173 11.72 -26.23 -7.65
C GLU A 173 11.94 -24.88 -6.99
N VAL A 174 11.20 -24.63 -5.93
CA VAL A 174 11.34 -23.39 -5.16
C VAL A 174 12.67 -23.53 -4.45
N GLU A 175 13.66 -22.71 -4.81
CA GLU A 175 14.90 -22.61 -4.05
C GLU A 175 14.60 -21.80 -2.78
N PRO A 176 14.54 -22.44 -1.61
CA PRO A 176 14.18 -21.73 -0.39
C PRO A 176 15.32 -20.81 0.05
N LEU A 177 14.96 -19.71 0.71
CA LEU A 177 15.91 -18.80 1.32
C LEU A 177 16.36 -19.37 2.66
N LEU A 178 17.66 -19.66 2.75
CA LEU A 178 18.31 -20.13 3.96
C LEU A 178 18.88 -18.97 4.78
N ASP A 179 18.97 -19.16 6.09
CA ASP A 179 19.67 -18.25 6.99
C ASP A 179 21.18 -18.55 7.03
N GLU A 180 21.92 -17.83 7.86
CA GLU A 180 23.37 -17.98 7.99
C GLU A 180 23.81 -19.36 8.50
N LYS A 181 22.89 -20.13 9.10
CA LYS A 181 23.13 -21.49 9.59
C LYS A 181 22.72 -22.57 8.57
N GLY A 182 22.18 -22.17 7.42
CA GLY A 182 21.66 -23.08 6.41
C GLY A 182 20.26 -23.62 6.73
N GLU A 183 19.54 -23.02 7.68
CA GLU A 183 18.16 -23.36 8.02
C GLU A 183 17.17 -22.50 7.22
N LEU A 184 15.94 -22.98 7.03
CA LEU A 184 14.90 -22.21 6.34
C LEU A 184 14.58 -20.92 7.12
N ARG A 185 14.71 -19.77 6.47
CA ARG A 185 14.30 -18.49 7.07
C ARG A 185 12.80 -18.51 7.36
N CYS A 186 12.41 -18.03 8.53
CA CYS A 186 11.00 -17.76 8.81
C CYS A 186 10.51 -16.64 7.88
N PRO A 187 9.46 -16.87 7.06
CA PRO A 187 8.99 -15.88 6.11
C PRO A 187 8.12 -14.79 6.77
N TYR A 188 7.66 -15.01 8.00
CA TYR A 188 6.83 -14.08 8.79
C TYR A 188 7.64 -13.38 9.88
N GLN A 189 7.32 -12.12 10.20
CA GLN A 189 8.13 -11.25 11.06
C GLN A 189 7.55 -11.04 12.47
N GLY A 190 6.36 -11.56 12.74
CA GLY A 190 5.72 -11.40 14.04
C GLY A 190 5.40 -9.93 14.32
N LEU A 191 5.99 -9.38 15.39
CA LEU A 191 5.78 -7.97 15.74
C LEU A 191 6.80 -7.02 15.12
N LEU A 192 7.80 -7.56 14.41
CA LEU A 192 8.83 -6.76 13.77
C LEU A 192 8.35 -6.27 12.40
N ALA A 193 8.86 -5.11 11.98
CA ALA A 193 8.63 -4.62 10.62
C ALA A 193 9.54 -5.35 9.63
N PHE A 194 8.99 -5.76 8.48
CA PHE A 194 9.80 -6.18 7.33
C PHE A 194 10.79 -5.08 6.94
N THR A 195 12.05 -5.45 6.70
CA THR A 195 13.09 -4.56 6.20
C THR A 195 13.53 -4.96 4.79
N LYS A 196 14.53 -4.27 4.23
CA LYS A 196 15.20 -4.65 2.98
C LYS A 196 15.61 -6.13 2.96
N LYS A 197 16.05 -6.69 4.10
CA LYS A 197 16.48 -8.09 4.20
C LYS A 197 15.34 -9.09 4.01
N GLU A 198 14.11 -8.70 4.33
CA GLU A 198 12.90 -9.51 4.24
C GLU A 198 12.03 -9.13 3.04
N ARG A 199 12.50 -8.24 2.14
CA ARG A 199 11.79 -7.87 0.91
C ARG A 199 11.24 -9.08 0.13
N PRO A 200 11.95 -10.22 -0.03
CA PRO A 200 11.38 -11.36 -0.74
C PRO A 200 10.08 -11.90 -0.14
N PHE A 201 9.85 -11.72 1.16
CA PHE A 201 8.66 -12.17 1.88
C PHE A 201 7.59 -11.06 2.03
N PHE A 202 7.83 -9.86 1.49
CA PHE A 202 6.92 -8.73 1.66
C PHE A 202 5.88 -8.67 0.53
N PHE A 203 4.66 -9.15 0.81
CA PHE A 203 3.55 -9.24 -0.15
C PHE A 203 2.32 -8.40 0.26
N GLY A 204 1.36 -8.25 -0.67
CA GLY A 204 0.06 -7.59 -0.43
C GLY A 204 0.08 -6.06 -0.38
N ARG A 205 1.24 -5.40 -0.49
CA ARG A 205 1.35 -3.93 -0.40
C ARG A 205 1.85 -3.23 -1.67
N LYS A 206 1.87 -3.95 -2.80
CA LYS A 206 2.42 -3.44 -4.07
C LYS A 206 1.79 -2.13 -4.53
N ARG A 207 0.45 -2.03 -4.49
CA ARG A 207 -0.29 -0.83 -4.94
C ARG A 207 0.11 0.43 -4.17
N VAL A 208 0.10 0.36 -2.84
CA VAL A 208 0.48 1.49 -1.98
C VAL A 208 1.93 1.89 -2.24
N VAL A 209 2.83 0.92 -2.37
CA VAL A 209 4.23 1.19 -2.71
C VAL A 209 4.31 1.95 -4.03
N ASP A 210 3.62 1.51 -5.09
CA ASP A 210 3.63 2.16 -6.40
C ASP A 210 2.99 3.56 -6.39
N ASP A 211 1.98 3.79 -5.55
CA ASP A 211 1.37 5.11 -5.33
C ASP A 211 2.37 6.07 -4.66
N ILE A 212 3.14 5.61 -3.66
CA ILE A 212 4.20 6.40 -3.01
C ILE A 212 5.33 6.72 -4.00
N LYS A 213 5.76 5.74 -4.82
CA LYS A 213 6.78 5.97 -5.87
C LYS A 213 6.35 7.10 -6.80
N SER A 214 5.12 7.03 -7.30
CA SER A 214 4.55 8.04 -8.20
C SER A 214 4.48 9.44 -7.58
N LYS A 215 4.32 9.52 -6.26
CA LYS A 215 4.34 10.78 -5.52
C LYS A 215 5.75 11.33 -5.36
N LEU A 216 6.74 10.50 -5.05
CA LEU A 216 8.14 10.92 -4.91
C LEU A 216 8.79 11.40 -6.21
N ASP A 217 8.21 11.06 -7.37
CA ASP A 217 8.60 11.65 -8.65
C ASP A 217 8.32 13.17 -8.75
N ARG A 218 7.39 13.69 -7.92
CA ARG A 218 6.87 15.07 -8.03
C ARG A 218 6.93 15.85 -6.72
N LEU A 219 6.99 15.15 -5.61
CA LEU A 219 6.85 15.70 -4.26
C LEU A 219 8.06 15.33 -3.43
N ASN A 220 8.54 16.29 -2.63
CA ASN A 220 9.67 16.08 -1.72
C ASN A 220 9.22 15.69 -0.30
N PHE A 221 7.92 15.60 -0.04
CA PHE A 221 7.41 15.13 1.25
C PHE A 221 6.09 14.38 1.05
N VAL A 222 6.09 13.09 1.38
CA VAL A 222 4.92 12.21 1.38
C VAL A 222 4.66 11.64 2.79
N PRO A 223 3.60 12.06 3.48
CA PRO A 223 3.12 11.38 4.68
C PRO A 223 2.46 10.04 4.33
N LEU A 224 2.80 8.97 5.04
CA LEU A 224 2.11 7.67 5.00
C LEU A 224 1.30 7.49 6.28
N ILE A 225 -0.02 7.61 6.17
CA ILE A 225 -0.93 7.67 7.32
C ILE A 225 -1.81 6.42 7.38
N GLY A 226 -1.95 5.79 8.54
CA GLY A 226 -2.79 4.60 8.68
C GLY A 226 -2.95 4.15 10.13
N ALA A 227 -3.80 3.15 10.37
CA ALA A 227 -4.00 2.60 11.72
C ALA A 227 -2.69 2.10 12.36
N SER A 228 -2.65 1.96 13.68
CA SER A 228 -1.53 1.29 14.33
C SER A 228 -1.42 -0.16 13.84
N GLY A 229 -0.19 -0.67 13.71
CA GLY A 229 0.06 -2.03 13.23
C GLY A 229 -0.32 -2.31 11.77
N SER A 230 -0.72 -1.32 10.96
CA SER A 230 -1.11 -1.54 9.56
C SER A 230 0.04 -1.85 8.58
N GLY A 231 1.28 -1.84 9.06
CA GLY A 231 2.48 -2.15 8.27
C GLY A 231 3.13 -0.93 7.59
N LYS A 232 2.91 0.29 8.09
CA LYS A 232 3.50 1.53 7.54
C LYS A 232 5.02 1.46 7.43
N SER A 233 5.71 1.08 8.51
CA SER A 233 7.17 0.94 8.52
C SER A 233 7.62 -0.11 7.50
N SER A 234 6.94 -1.26 7.41
CA SER A 234 7.26 -2.30 6.41
C SER A 234 7.10 -1.84 4.96
N VAL A 235 6.05 -1.06 4.66
CA VAL A 235 5.85 -0.46 3.32
C VAL A 235 7.05 0.39 2.92
N VAL A 236 7.59 1.17 3.86
CA VAL A 236 8.76 2.02 3.61
C VAL A 236 10.04 1.20 3.55
N LEU A 237 10.31 0.37 4.56
CA LEU A 237 11.59 -0.31 4.74
C LEU A 237 11.83 -1.48 3.77
N ALA A 238 10.80 -2.29 3.50
CA ALA A 238 10.90 -3.44 2.60
C ALA A 238 10.38 -3.13 1.18
N GLY A 239 9.36 -2.28 1.09
CA GLY A 239 8.72 -1.94 -0.18
C GLY A 239 9.47 -0.85 -0.94
N LEU A 240 9.61 0.32 -0.33
CA LEU A 240 10.05 1.56 -0.97
C LEU A 240 11.58 1.71 -1.04
N ILE A 241 12.27 1.59 0.10
CA ILE A 241 13.72 1.83 0.21
C ILE A 241 14.53 1.03 -0.83
N PRO A 242 14.31 -0.29 -0.99
CA PRO A 242 15.12 -1.06 -1.94
C PRO A 242 14.99 -0.59 -3.39
N TRP A 243 13.80 -0.10 -3.77
CA TRP A 243 13.59 0.47 -5.11
C TRP A 243 14.29 1.83 -5.28
N LEU A 244 14.33 2.67 -4.25
CA LEU A 244 15.04 3.96 -4.31
C LEU A 244 16.56 3.76 -4.42
N GLU A 245 17.11 2.78 -3.70
CA GLU A 245 18.54 2.43 -3.82
C GLU A 245 18.88 1.92 -5.23
N GLU A 246 17.99 1.12 -5.86
CA GLU A 246 18.15 0.69 -7.27
C GLU A 246 18.18 1.88 -8.24
N LEU A 247 17.52 3.00 -7.90
CA LEU A 247 17.58 4.26 -8.63
C LEU A 247 18.78 5.14 -8.27
N GLY A 248 19.66 4.69 -7.38
CA GLY A 248 20.84 5.42 -6.94
C GLY A 248 20.57 6.51 -5.90
N TRP A 249 19.43 6.47 -5.21
CA TRP A 249 19.17 7.36 -4.08
C TRP A 249 19.99 6.93 -2.85
N GLN A 250 20.39 7.90 -2.05
CA GLN A 250 21.04 7.68 -0.76
C GLN A 250 19.98 7.70 0.35
N ILE A 251 19.94 6.66 1.16
CA ILE A 251 18.94 6.53 2.22
C ILE A 251 19.62 6.93 3.54
N LEU A 252 19.16 8.02 4.14
CA LEU A 252 19.59 8.39 5.48
C LEU A 252 19.02 7.37 6.48
N GLU A 253 19.73 7.15 7.60
CA GLU A 253 19.25 6.27 8.65
C GLU A 253 17.85 6.70 9.11
N PRO A 254 16.83 5.80 9.06
CA PRO A 254 15.48 6.13 9.51
C PRO A 254 15.48 6.57 10.97
N ILE A 255 14.79 7.67 11.27
CA ILE A 255 14.71 8.21 12.62
C ILE A 255 13.32 8.01 13.22
N LYS A 256 13.27 7.81 14.54
CA LYS A 256 12.07 7.95 15.37
C LYS A 256 12.25 9.20 16.25
N PRO A 257 11.37 10.22 16.18
CA PRO A 257 11.63 11.53 16.78
C PRO A 257 11.96 11.54 18.28
N GLY A 258 11.33 10.69 19.08
CA GLY A 258 11.54 10.59 20.53
C GLY A 258 11.46 11.92 21.28
N PHE A 259 12.28 12.06 22.33
CA PHE A 259 12.29 13.25 23.21
C PHE A 259 13.11 14.43 22.66
N LYS A 260 14.09 14.16 21.79
CA LYS A 260 15.08 15.16 21.29
C LYS A 260 15.21 15.09 19.76
N PRO A 261 14.13 15.42 19.02
CA PRO A 261 14.10 15.25 17.57
C PRO A 261 15.12 16.13 16.82
N LEU A 262 15.45 17.33 17.32
CA LEU A 262 16.47 18.18 16.69
C LEU A 262 17.87 17.59 16.82
N THR A 263 18.23 17.07 17.99
CA THR A 263 19.53 16.39 18.19
C THR A 263 19.69 15.18 17.28
N MET A 264 18.60 14.43 17.03
CA MET A 264 18.63 13.31 16.09
C MET A 264 18.83 13.77 14.65
N LEU A 265 18.12 14.82 14.23
CA LEU A 265 18.28 15.41 12.89
C LEU A 265 19.70 15.96 12.68
N GLU A 266 20.24 16.67 13.68
CA GLU A 266 21.61 17.19 13.65
C GLU A 266 22.63 16.06 13.52
N SER A 267 22.52 15.02 14.35
CA SER A 267 23.44 13.87 14.31
C SER A 267 23.40 13.15 12.96
N LEU A 268 22.22 13.05 12.35
CA LEU A 268 22.03 12.41 11.05
C LEU A 268 22.69 13.20 9.91
N LEU A 269 22.65 14.53 9.99
CA LEU A 269 23.17 15.43 8.97
C LEU A 269 24.66 15.76 9.16
N LEU A 270 25.19 15.65 10.38
CA LEU A 270 26.58 15.94 10.74
C LEU A 270 27.63 15.33 9.77
N PRO A 271 27.50 14.09 9.27
CA PRO A 271 28.47 13.53 8.33
C PRO A 271 28.63 14.33 7.03
N TYR A 272 27.62 15.08 6.62
CA TYR A 272 27.60 15.87 5.38
C TYR A 272 28.07 17.33 5.57
N PHE A 273 28.19 17.79 6.82
CA PHE A 273 28.56 19.17 7.17
C PHE A 273 29.74 19.22 8.16
N ARG A 274 30.69 18.28 8.04
CA ARG A 274 31.83 18.19 8.97
C ARG A 274 32.65 19.46 9.06
N ASP A 275 32.78 20.18 7.94
CA ASP A 275 33.55 21.42 7.83
C ASP A 275 32.72 22.67 8.21
N ASP A 276 31.39 22.54 8.32
CA ASP A 276 30.43 23.63 8.56
C ASP A 276 29.49 23.34 9.75
N GLN A 277 30.01 22.73 10.82
CA GLN A 277 29.19 22.35 11.99
C GLN A 277 28.49 23.54 12.65
N GLN A 278 29.10 24.73 12.59
CA GLN A 278 28.49 25.96 13.10
C GLN A 278 27.23 26.35 12.30
N LEU A 279 27.25 26.16 10.97
CA LEU A 279 26.07 26.40 10.13
C LEU A 279 24.98 25.38 10.44
N LEU A 280 25.35 24.10 10.62
CA LEU A 280 24.41 23.04 10.99
C LEU A 280 23.67 23.35 12.30
N ASP A 281 24.41 23.70 13.35
CA ASP A 281 23.82 24.11 14.64
C ASP A 281 22.95 25.36 14.51
N GLN A 282 23.39 26.36 13.72
CA GLN A 282 22.61 27.57 13.47
C GLN A 282 21.27 27.28 12.78
N CYS A 283 21.29 26.49 11.71
CA CYS A 283 20.12 26.13 10.95
C CYS A 283 19.14 25.27 11.75
N ILE A 284 19.62 24.34 12.58
CA ILE A 284 18.76 23.41 13.32
C ILE A 284 18.30 24.01 14.65
N ASN A 285 19.24 24.47 15.49
CA ASN A 285 18.99 24.80 16.90
C ASN A 285 18.73 26.30 17.13
N ASN A 286 19.34 27.22 16.37
CA ASN A 286 19.35 28.66 16.72
C ASN A 286 18.20 29.51 16.13
N GLN A 287 17.03 28.91 15.86
CA GLN A 287 15.84 29.60 15.30
C GLN A 287 16.15 30.55 14.12
N ASP A 288 17.13 30.21 13.29
CA ASP A 288 17.37 30.94 12.05
C ASP A 288 16.13 30.84 11.15
N ARG A 289 15.79 31.96 10.50
CA ARG A 289 14.62 32.07 9.61
C ARG A 289 14.76 31.22 8.36
N GLU A 290 15.98 30.88 7.94
CA GLU A 290 16.19 30.11 6.71
C GLU A 290 16.11 28.58 6.90
N GLY A 291 16.20 28.09 8.15
CA GLY A 291 16.01 26.68 8.49
C GLY A 291 16.92 25.72 7.72
N LEU A 292 16.35 24.69 7.07
CA LEU A 292 17.13 23.69 6.33
C LEU A 292 17.61 24.17 4.96
N LYS A 293 17.10 25.30 4.45
CA LYS A 293 17.36 25.72 3.08
C LYS A 293 18.86 25.91 2.78
N PRO A 294 19.66 26.62 3.61
CA PRO A 294 21.10 26.79 3.35
C PRO A 294 21.85 25.47 3.36
N LEU A 295 21.46 24.53 4.23
CA LEU A 295 22.04 23.20 4.28
C LEU A 295 21.75 22.41 3.00
N LEU A 296 20.51 22.45 2.52
CA LEU A 296 20.09 21.75 1.30
C LEU A 296 20.72 22.32 0.02
N GLU A 297 21.16 23.58 0.03
CA GLU A 297 21.94 24.14 -1.08
C GLU A 297 23.34 23.51 -1.18
N LEU A 298 23.92 23.15 -0.03
CA LEU A 298 25.24 22.51 0.08
C LEU A 298 25.20 20.97 -0.01
N PHE A 299 24.01 20.36 0.05
CA PHE A 299 23.87 18.91 -0.09
C PHE A 299 24.44 18.40 -1.43
N PRO A 300 25.10 17.22 -1.45
CA PRO A 300 25.59 16.62 -2.69
C PRO A 300 24.47 16.47 -3.72
N ARG A 301 24.74 16.85 -4.97
CA ARG A 301 23.75 16.83 -6.07
C ARG A 301 23.84 15.60 -6.97
N GLU A 302 24.83 14.75 -6.73
CA GLU A 302 25.05 13.48 -7.46
C GLU A 302 23.95 12.46 -7.17
N HIS A 303 23.32 12.56 -6.00
CA HIS A 303 22.26 11.68 -5.54
C HIS A 303 21.09 12.46 -4.95
N LYS A 304 19.89 11.90 -5.02
CA LYS A 304 18.78 12.30 -4.14
C LYS A 304 18.87 11.53 -2.84
N PHE A 305 18.50 12.19 -1.74
CA PHE A 305 18.50 11.66 -0.40
C PHE A 305 17.06 11.41 0.06
N LEU A 306 16.84 10.31 0.79
CA LEU A 306 15.59 10.07 1.51
C LEU A 306 15.84 10.15 3.02
N LEU A 307 15.04 10.98 3.70
CA LEU A 307 14.85 10.94 5.15
C LEU A 307 13.53 10.23 5.47
N VAL A 308 13.62 9.14 6.23
CA VAL A 308 12.45 8.47 6.79
C VAL A 308 12.26 8.91 8.24
N VAL A 309 11.12 9.53 8.53
CA VAL A 309 10.68 9.85 9.89
C VAL A 309 9.59 8.86 10.27
N ASP A 310 9.98 7.76 10.90
CA ASP A 310 9.05 6.72 11.34
C ASP A 310 8.42 7.11 12.68
N GLN A 311 7.13 6.78 12.88
CA GLN A 311 6.37 7.16 14.08
C GLN A 311 6.38 8.67 14.34
N PHE A 312 6.01 9.46 13.33
CA PHE A 312 5.96 10.93 13.42
C PHE A 312 5.10 11.42 14.59
N GLU A 313 4.11 10.64 15.02
CA GLU A 313 3.30 10.93 16.21
C GLU A 313 4.09 11.10 17.51
N GLU A 314 5.31 10.54 17.60
CA GLU A 314 6.19 10.69 18.78
C GLU A 314 6.50 12.16 19.11
N LEU A 315 6.46 13.02 18.10
CA LEU A 315 6.59 14.46 18.26
C LEU A 315 5.49 15.05 19.16
N PHE A 316 4.27 14.49 19.11
CA PHE A 316 3.14 14.98 19.89
C PHE A 316 3.00 14.29 21.25
N THR A 317 3.65 13.13 21.44
CA THR A 317 3.57 12.35 22.69
C THR A 317 4.78 12.52 23.60
N PHE A 318 6.00 12.62 23.05
CA PHE A 318 7.25 12.61 23.81
C PHE A 318 8.05 13.91 23.73
N ALA A 319 8.09 14.55 22.55
CA ALA A 319 8.95 15.71 22.35
C ALA A 319 8.46 16.94 23.13
N LEU A 320 9.43 17.72 23.63
CA LEU A 320 9.16 19.04 24.21
C LEU A 320 8.61 20.00 23.13
N ALA A 321 7.73 20.93 23.51
CA ALA A 321 7.05 21.80 22.56
C ALA A 321 8.00 22.58 21.63
N GLU A 322 9.06 23.18 22.18
CA GLU A 322 10.05 23.93 21.40
C GLU A 322 10.78 23.04 20.39
N GLN A 323 11.17 21.82 20.80
CA GLN A 323 11.83 20.84 19.94
C GLN A 323 10.90 20.34 18.83
N ARG A 324 9.64 20.04 19.19
CA ARG A 324 8.60 19.61 18.26
C ARG A 324 8.33 20.68 17.21
N ASP A 325 8.04 21.90 17.65
CA ASP A 325 7.58 22.97 16.78
C ASP A 325 8.69 23.34 15.77
N ARG A 326 9.94 23.42 16.24
CA ARG A 326 11.10 23.63 15.36
C ARG A 326 11.34 22.46 14.41
N PHE A 327 11.24 21.22 14.87
CA PHE A 327 11.43 20.06 13.99
C PHE A 327 10.37 20.02 12.87
N ILE A 328 9.10 20.28 13.22
CA ILE A 328 8.01 20.36 12.24
C ILE A 328 8.26 21.48 11.24
N GLU A 329 8.68 22.66 11.70
CA GLU A 329 9.05 23.77 10.82
C GLU A 329 10.14 23.35 9.82
N LEU A 330 11.24 22.80 10.31
CA LEU A 330 12.38 22.37 9.48
C LEU A 330 11.98 21.31 8.45
N ILE A 331 11.28 20.26 8.86
CA ILE A 331 10.97 19.14 7.97
C ILE A 331 9.93 19.50 6.90
N THR A 332 9.00 20.41 7.21
CA THR A 332 7.99 20.87 6.25
C THR A 332 8.55 21.82 5.19
N GLN A 333 9.65 22.52 5.48
CA GLN A 333 10.36 23.33 4.47
C GLN A 333 10.84 22.49 3.28
N VAL A 334 11.20 21.22 3.49
CA VAL A 334 11.64 20.32 2.41
C VAL A 334 10.59 20.19 1.29
N ALA A 335 9.30 20.23 1.66
CA ALA A 335 8.20 20.12 0.71
C ALA A 335 8.08 21.32 -0.24
N THR A 336 8.60 22.49 0.14
CA THR A 336 8.43 23.74 -0.61
C THR A 336 9.64 24.08 -1.49
N ILE A 337 10.76 23.37 -1.33
CA ILE A 337 11.99 23.60 -2.09
C ILE A 337 11.91 22.89 -3.45
N PRO A 338 11.91 23.63 -4.58
CA PRO A 338 11.97 23.02 -5.91
C PRO A 338 13.26 22.23 -6.08
N ASP A 339 13.19 21.05 -6.70
CA ASP A 339 14.34 20.18 -6.96
C ASP A 339 15.24 19.96 -5.71
N SER A 340 14.59 19.82 -4.54
CA SER A 340 15.28 19.50 -3.29
C SER A 340 16.12 18.23 -3.45
N PRO A 341 17.39 18.22 -3.00
CA PRO A 341 18.19 17.02 -2.98
C PRO A 341 17.70 16.04 -1.89
N LEU A 342 16.87 16.51 -0.94
CA LEU A 342 16.28 15.71 0.12
C LEU A 342 14.78 15.53 -0.12
N ALA A 343 14.30 14.30 0.00
CA ALA A 343 12.88 13.99 0.15
C ALA A 343 12.61 13.39 1.53
N VAL A 344 11.36 13.50 1.99
CA VAL A 344 10.90 13.03 3.30
C VAL A 344 9.73 12.07 3.13
N ILE A 345 9.82 10.93 3.82
CA ILE A 345 8.69 10.04 4.07
C ILE A 345 8.45 10.05 5.58
N ALA A 346 7.26 10.49 6.00
CA ALA A 346 6.87 10.42 7.41
C ALA A 346 5.77 9.37 7.59
N THR A 347 5.97 8.38 8.45
CA THR A 347 4.88 7.46 8.80
C THR A 347 4.16 8.01 10.02
N MET A 348 2.82 7.96 10.01
CA MET A 348 2.04 8.47 11.14
C MET A 348 0.77 7.67 11.37
N ARG A 349 0.33 7.56 12.63
CA ARG A 349 -1.01 7.05 12.91
C ARG A 349 -2.11 8.04 12.52
N ALA A 350 -3.25 7.53 12.07
CA ALA A 350 -4.37 8.35 11.60
C ALA A 350 -5.04 9.20 12.71
N ASP A 351 -4.97 8.78 13.97
CA ASP A 351 -5.48 9.52 15.13
C ASP A 351 -4.64 10.76 15.48
N PHE A 352 -3.42 10.90 14.92
CA PHE A 352 -2.57 12.07 15.10
C PHE A 352 -2.73 13.13 14.00
N ILE A 353 -3.72 12.99 13.12
CA ILE A 353 -4.03 14.04 12.12
C ILE A 353 -4.47 15.34 12.82
N GLU A 354 -5.29 15.27 13.87
CA GLU A 354 -5.81 16.47 14.55
C GLU A 354 -4.70 17.38 15.11
N PRO A 355 -3.70 16.88 15.87
CA PRO A 355 -2.53 17.66 16.28
C PRO A 355 -1.81 18.35 15.12
N CYS A 356 -1.68 17.68 13.96
CA CYS A 356 -1.01 18.23 12.78
C CYS A 356 -1.73 19.44 12.16
N LEU A 357 -3.05 19.56 12.33
CA LEU A 357 -3.83 20.67 11.77
C LEU A 357 -3.48 22.05 12.37
N ARG A 358 -2.78 22.06 13.51
CA ARG A 358 -2.28 23.28 14.16
C ARG A 358 -1.08 23.90 13.43
N TYR A 359 -0.46 23.16 12.52
CA TYR A 359 0.71 23.59 11.76
C TYR A 359 0.32 23.73 10.30
N ASP A 360 0.36 24.94 9.75
CA ASP A 360 -0.08 25.22 8.38
C ASP A 360 0.68 24.37 7.34
N GLY A 361 2.00 24.20 7.53
CA GLY A 361 2.84 23.37 6.65
C GLY A 361 2.40 21.91 6.64
N LEU A 362 2.20 21.29 7.81
CA LEU A 362 1.70 19.91 7.89
C LEU A 362 0.29 19.79 7.34
N ARG A 363 -0.61 20.74 7.63
CA ARG A 363 -1.97 20.73 7.08
C ARG A 363 -1.96 20.68 5.55
N GLN A 364 -1.17 21.53 4.91
CA GLN A 364 -1.05 21.57 3.45
C GLN A 364 -0.45 20.29 2.88
N ILE A 365 0.63 19.79 3.49
CA ILE A 365 1.28 18.55 3.06
C ILE A 365 0.35 17.35 3.21
N ILE A 366 -0.36 17.22 4.34
CA ILE A 366 -1.31 16.13 4.55
C ILE A 366 -2.46 16.21 3.54
N GLN A 367 -3.00 17.40 3.30
CA GLN A 367 -4.13 17.59 2.39
C GLN A 367 -3.80 17.19 0.94
N ASN A 368 -2.58 17.49 0.47
CA ASN A 368 -2.22 17.36 -0.94
C ASN A 368 -1.34 16.13 -1.24
N ASN A 369 -0.55 15.66 -0.27
CA ASN A 369 0.52 14.70 -0.51
C ASN A 369 0.32 13.37 0.22
N ALA A 370 -0.53 13.29 1.25
CA ALA A 370 -0.65 12.11 2.10
C ALA A 370 -1.11 10.86 1.33
N GLU A 371 -0.43 9.75 1.57
CA GLU A 371 -0.88 8.41 1.21
C GLU A 371 -1.54 7.76 2.42
N TYR A 372 -2.75 7.23 2.24
CA TYR A 372 -3.50 6.58 3.32
C TYR A 372 -3.40 5.08 3.18
N LEU A 373 -2.79 4.42 4.17
CA LEU A 373 -2.61 2.98 4.19
C LEU A 373 -3.88 2.28 4.71
N PRO A 374 -4.68 1.62 3.84
CA PRO A 374 -5.84 0.87 4.29
C PRO A 374 -5.43 -0.43 4.97
N ASP A 375 -6.38 -1.05 5.67
CA ASP A 375 -6.24 -2.44 6.11
C ASP A 375 -5.98 -3.35 4.91
N LEU A 376 -5.20 -4.42 5.15
CA LEU A 376 -4.97 -5.45 4.16
C LEU A 376 -6.25 -6.27 3.95
N ARG A 377 -6.69 -6.47 2.69
CA ARG A 377 -7.99 -7.12 2.38
C ARG A 377 -7.90 -7.94 1.10
N GLY A 378 -8.89 -8.83 0.91
CA GLY A 378 -9.04 -9.57 -0.34
C GLY A 378 -7.82 -10.42 -0.69
N LEU A 379 -7.40 -10.38 -1.95
CA LEU A 379 -6.19 -11.09 -2.37
C LEU A 379 -4.92 -10.55 -1.74
N ASP A 380 -4.79 -9.24 -1.49
CA ASP A 380 -3.58 -8.69 -0.89
C ASP A 380 -3.29 -9.35 0.47
N LEU A 381 -4.35 -9.62 1.23
CA LEU A 381 -4.27 -10.37 2.49
C LEU A 381 -3.93 -11.83 2.26
N ILE A 382 -4.54 -12.47 1.27
CA ILE A 382 -4.25 -13.88 0.94
C ILE A 382 -2.79 -14.02 0.52
N GLU A 383 -2.29 -13.17 -0.38
CA GLU A 383 -0.91 -13.19 -0.86
C GLU A 383 0.08 -12.97 0.29
N ALA A 384 -0.19 -12.01 1.19
CA ALA A 384 0.62 -11.81 2.39
C ALA A 384 0.66 -13.02 3.32
N ILE A 385 -0.39 -13.85 3.34
CA ILE A 385 -0.41 -15.09 4.12
C ILE A 385 0.30 -16.22 3.37
N THR A 386 0.00 -16.42 2.08
CA THR A 386 0.33 -17.67 1.37
C THR A 386 1.63 -17.61 0.58
N GLU A 387 1.93 -16.50 -0.08
CA GLU A 387 3.11 -16.40 -0.95
C GLU A 387 4.45 -16.49 -0.17
N PRO A 388 4.61 -15.90 1.03
CA PRO A 388 5.84 -16.06 1.80
C PRO A 388 6.16 -17.52 2.16
N ALA A 389 5.15 -18.31 2.56
CA ALA A 389 5.34 -19.74 2.83
C ALA A 389 5.65 -20.54 1.56
N LYS A 390 4.97 -20.22 0.46
CA LYS A 390 5.18 -20.86 -0.84
C LYS A 390 6.58 -20.61 -1.39
N LEU A 391 7.16 -19.42 -1.16
CA LEU A 391 8.57 -19.13 -1.46
C LEU A 391 9.57 -19.97 -0.65
N GLN A 392 9.12 -20.57 0.45
CA GLN A 392 9.90 -21.53 1.22
C GLN A 392 9.52 -22.98 0.94
N GLY A 393 8.69 -23.23 -0.08
CA GLY A 393 8.21 -24.56 -0.46
C GLY A 393 7.04 -25.09 0.38
N TYR A 394 6.45 -24.27 1.25
CA TYR A 394 5.33 -24.67 2.11
C TYR A 394 3.97 -24.22 1.57
N GLU A 395 2.97 -25.07 1.70
CA GLU A 395 1.58 -24.77 1.37
C GLU A 395 0.79 -24.40 2.65
N VAL A 396 0.08 -23.26 2.60
CA VAL A 396 -0.97 -22.95 3.58
C VAL A 396 -2.23 -23.69 3.16
N THR A 397 -2.74 -24.60 3.98
CA THR A 397 -3.93 -25.38 3.59
C THR A 397 -5.17 -24.49 3.44
N LYS A 398 -6.12 -24.92 2.59
CA LYS A 398 -7.33 -24.13 2.30
C LYS A 398 -8.21 -23.94 3.53
N GLU A 399 -8.27 -24.96 4.38
CA GLU A 399 -9.03 -24.96 5.64
C GLU A 399 -8.42 -23.94 6.61
N LEU A 400 -7.09 -23.93 6.73
CA LEU A 400 -6.37 -22.94 7.54
C LEU A 400 -6.60 -21.52 7.05
N LEU A 401 -6.42 -21.27 5.74
CA LEU A 401 -6.62 -19.94 5.17
C LEU A 401 -8.05 -19.44 5.41
N SER A 402 -9.04 -20.31 5.22
CA SER A 402 -10.45 -19.97 5.46
C SER A 402 -10.69 -19.59 6.91
N LYS A 403 -10.08 -20.32 7.86
CA LYS A 403 -10.20 -20.03 9.29
C LYS A 403 -9.53 -18.71 9.68
N ILE A 404 -8.31 -18.46 9.20
CA ILE A 404 -7.59 -17.19 9.42
C ILE A 404 -8.45 -16.00 8.93
N LEU A 405 -9.01 -16.09 7.73
CA LEU A 405 -9.86 -15.02 7.17
C LEU A 405 -11.17 -14.81 7.93
N GLU A 406 -11.67 -15.84 8.64
CA GLU A 406 -12.82 -15.71 9.54
C GLU A 406 -12.44 -14.97 10.83
N ASP A 407 -11.34 -15.39 11.47
CA ASP A 407 -10.88 -14.82 12.74
C ASP A 407 -10.51 -13.34 12.58
N ILE A 408 -9.89 -12.96 11.45
CA ILE A 408 -9.53 -11.57 11.11
C ILE A 408 -10.74 -10.63 11.08
N LYS A 409 -11.91 -11.10 10.61
CA LYS A 409 -13.11 -10.24 10.50
C LYS A 409 -13.62 -9.76 11.86
N GLN A 410 -13.27 -10.47 12.93
CA GLN A 410 -13.69 -10.16 14.29
C GLN A 410 -12.71 -9.20 14.98
N GLU A 411 -11.51 -9.02 14.43
CA GLU A 411 -10.41 -8.32 15.09
C GLU A 411 -9.95 -7.07 14.29
N PRO A 412 -10.31 -5.85 14.72
CA PRO A 412 -9.78 -4.63 14.13
C PRO A 412 -8.28 -4.52 14.42
N GLY A 413 -7.48 -4.11 13.43
CA GLY A 413 -6.02 -4.03 13.61
C GLY A 413 -5.33 -5.39 13.73
N PHE A 414 -5.91 -6.45 13.16
CA PHE A 414 -5.43 -7.83 13.24
C PHE A 414 -4.01 -8.09 12.74
N LEU A 415 -3.41 -7.20 11.94
CA LEU A 415 -2.21 -7.54 11.17
C LEU A 415 -1.00 -7.96 12.04
N PRO A 416 -0.68 -7.29 13.16
CA PRO A 416 0.40 -7.75 14.04
C PRO A 416 0.07 -9.08 14.73
N LEU A 417 -1.19 -9.32 15.09
CA LEU A 417 -1.63 -10.60 15.67
C LEU A 417 -1.50 -11.73 14.64
N LEU A 418 -1.87 -11.45 13.39
CA LEU A 418 -1.75 -12.38 12.28
C LEU A 418 -0.30 -12.76 12.02
N GLU A 419 0.59 -11.77 11.86
CA GLU A 419 2.03 -12.01 11.70
C GLU A 419 2.58 -12.83 12.86
N PHE A 420 2.20 -12.51 14.10
CA PHE A 420 2.64 -13.27 15.27
C PHE A 420 2.17 -14.74 15.21
N ALA A 421 0.90 -14.97 14.91
CA ALA A 421 0.35 -16.32 14.81
C ALA A 421 1.00 -17.11 13.66
N LEU A 422 1.25 -16.48 12.51
CA LEU A 422 1.94 -17.09 11.37
C LEU A 422 3.40 -17.43 11.70
N THR A 423 4.11 -16.58 12.44
CA THR A 423 5.46 -16.89 12.94
C THR A 423 5.44 -18.09 13.88
N GLN A 424 4.49 -18.17 14.83
CA GLN A 424 4.35 -19.34 15.70
C GLN A 424 3.97 -20.62 14.93
N LEU A 425 3.10 -20.48 13.93
CA LEU A 425 2.66 -21.56 13.07
C LEU A 425 3.82 -22.11 12.23
N TRP A 426 4.68 -21.23 11.72
CA TRP A 426 5.90 -21.60 11.00
C TRP A 426 6.85 -22.47 11.84
N GLN A 427 7.02 -22.13 13.12
CA GLN A 427 7.87 -22.91 14.03
C GLN A 427 7.32 -24.30 14.33
N LYS A 428 6.00 -24.50 14.17
CA LYS A 428 5.31 -25.77 14.40
C LYS A 428 4.77 -26.42 13.12
N ARG A 429 5.27 -26.00 11.96
CA ARG A 429 4.81 -26.45 10.64
C ARG A 429 5.02 -27.96 10.46
N ASP A 430 4.22 -28.57 9.59
CA ASP A 430 4.43 -29.97 9.19
C ASP A 430 5.57 -30.03 8.18
N GLU A 431 6.77 -30.33 8.65
CA GLU A 431 7.97 -30.44 7.81
C GLU A 431 7.95 -31.67 6.90
N ALA A 432 7.22 -32.74 7.29
CA ALA A 432 7.13 -33.95 6.48
C ALA A 432 6.25 -33.76 5.24
N LYS A 433 5.20 -32.93 5.36
CA LYS A 433 4.26 -32.63 4.27
C LYS A 433 4.42 -31.25 3.66
N TYR A 434 5.40 -30.46 4.13
CA TYR A 434 5.64 -29.08 3.73
C TYR A 434 4.37 -28.21 3.81
N ARG A 435 3.68 -28.26 4.95
CA ARG A 435 2.37 -27.61 5.14
C ARG A 435 2.23 -26.85 6.44
N LEU A 436 1.51 -25.72 6.36
CA LEU A 436 0.94 -25.02 7.50
C LEU A 436 -0.54 -25.44 7.59
N THR A 437 -0.97 -25.97 8.73
CA THR A 437 -2.25 -26.68 8.87
C THR A 437 -3.18 -26.02 9.89
N LEU A 438 -4.48 -26.28 9.73
CA LEU A 438 -5.52 -25.82 10.66
C LEU A 438 -5.31 -26.38 12.08
N ASP A 439 -5.02 -27.69 12.20
CA ASP A 439 -4.81 -28.34 13.50
C ASP A 439 -3.71 -27.65 14.33
N THR A 440 -2.58 -27.30 13.69
CA THR A 440 -1.49 -26.59 14.37
C THR A 440 -1.90 -25.16 14.74
N TYR A 441 -2.67 -24.48 13.88
CA TYR A 441 -3.18 -23.13 14.14
C TYR A 441 -4.17 -23.10 15.33
N GLU A 442 -5.06 -24.09 15.42
CA GLU A 442 -5.96 -24.25 16.57
C GLU A 442 -5.18 -24.59 17.84
N ALA A 443 -4.15 -25.43 17.74
CA ALA A 443 -3.29 -25.80 18.87
C ALA A 443 -2.45 -24.62 19.43
N ILE A 444 -2.18 -23.59 18.62
CA ILE A 444 -1.56 -22.34 19.11
C ILE A 444 -2.60 -21.31 19.60
N GLY A 445 -3.90 -21.62 19.53
CA GLY A 445 -4.98 -20.75 20.01
C GLY A 445 -5.44 -19.69 18.99
N GLY A 446 -5.12 -19.87 17.71
CA GLY A 446 -5.45 -18.92 16.64
C GLY A 446 -4.77 -17.56 16.77
N ILE A 447 -5.29 -16.54 16.07
CA ILE A 447 -4.71 -15.18 16.01
C ILE A 447 -4.56 -14.53 17.39
N VAL A 448 -5.60 -14.57 18.23
CA VAL A 448 -5.58 -13.92 19.55
C VAL A 448 -4.88 -14.80 20.60
N GLY A 449 -5.18 -16.10 20.60
CA GLY A 449 -4.64 -17.03 21.61
C GLY A 449 -3.14 -17.22 21.49
N ALA A 450 -2.57 -17.18 20.28
CA ALA A 450 -1.12 -17.32 20.09
C ALA A 450 -0.34 -16.26 20.88
N LEU A 451 -0.78 -15.00 20.81
CA LEU A 451 -0.15 -13.90 21.53
C LEU A 451 -0.33 -14.04 23.04
N ASN A 452 -1.54 -14.34 23.51
CA ASN A 452 -1.82 -14.52 24.95
C ASN A 452 -0.97 -15.64 25.56
N CYS A 453 -0.84 -16.79 24.90
CA CYS A 453 -0.03 -17.90 25.37
C CYS A 453 1.46 -17.57 25.49
N GLN A 454 1.98 -16.64 24.69
CA GLN A 454 3.37 -16.18 24.80
C GLN A 454 3.52 -15.05 25.82
N ALA A 455 2.59 -14.12 25.89
CA ALA A 455 2.58 -13.08 26.92
C ALA A 455 2.51 -13.69 28.33
N ASP A 456 1.73 -14.75 28.54
CA ASP A 456 1.68 -15.49 29.81
C ASP A 456 3.03 -16.10 30.18
N LYS A 457 3.80 -16.62 29.21
CA LYS A 457 5.15 -17.17 29.45
C LYS A 457 6.16 -16.09 29.81
N VAL A 458 6.12 -14.96 29.10
CA VAL A 458 7.02 -13.83 29.36
C VAL A 458 6.71 -13.17 30.70
N TYR A 459 5.43 -13.05 31.08
CA TYR A 459 5.06 -12.49 32.39
C TYR A 459 5.43 -13.40 33.56
N GLN A 460 5.52 -14.71 33.35
CA GLN A 460 6.00 -15.66 34.37
C GLN A 460 7.51 -15.54 34.65
N TYR A 461 8.25 -14.70 33.92
CA TYR A 461 9.62 -14.34 34.31
C TYR A 461 9.61 -13.60 35.65
N LYS A 462 10.40 -14.10 36.62
CA LYS A 462 10.48 -13.56 37.99
C LYS A 462 10.92 -12.10 38.09
N ASP A 463 11.48 -11.55 37.02
CA ASP A 463 12.09 -10.23 36.93
C ASP A 463 11.62 -9.43 35.70
N TYR A 464 10.45 -9.78 35.16
CA TYR A 464 9.85 -9.09 33.99
C TYR A 464 9.81 -7.56 34.13
N GLU A 465 9.48 -7.03 35.31
CA GLU A 465 9.41 -5.58 35.54
C GLU A 465 10.77 -4.88 35.73
N LYS A 466 11.88 -5.63 35.81
CA LYS A 466 13.20 -5.03 35.98
C LYS A 466 13.76 -4.51 34.66
N ASP A 467 14.39 -3.33 34.71
CA ASP A 467 15.07 -2.74 33.55
C ASP A 467 16.32 -3.52 33.13
N LEU A 468 16.92 -4.26 34.06
CA LEU A 468 18.02 -5.20 33.82
C LEU A 468 17.61 -6.59 34.34
N PRO A 469 17.00 -7.43 33.49
CA PRO A 469 16.68 -8.81 33.84
C PRO A 469 17.96 -9.65 33.98
N GLN A 470 17.89 -10.69 34.80
CA GLN A 470 18.96 -11.69 34.99
C GLN A 470 19.11 -12.60 33.76
N GLN A 471 18.08 -12.70 32.93
CA GLN A 471 18.12 -13.38 31.63
C GLN A 471 18.01 -12.35 30.50
N GLU A 472 18.89 -12.49 29.51
CA GLU A 472 18.89 -11.63 28.33
C GLU A 472 17.64 -11.89 27.49
N ARG A 473 16.89 -10.83 27.17
CA ARG A 473 15.65 -10.93 26.41
C ARG A 473 15.93 -11.05 24.91
N THR A 474 15.19 -11.93 24.26
CA THR A 474 15.13 -12.04 22.79
C THR A 474 14.52 -10.79 22.16
N GLU A 475 14.74 -10.56 20.86
CA GLU A 475 14.12 -9.43 20.15
C GLU A 475 12.59 -9.49 20.16
N VAL A 476 12.02 -10.69 20.12
CA VAL A 476 10.57 -10.90 20.23
C VAL A 476 10.05 -10.47 21.61
N GLU A 477 10.77 -10.77 22.69
CA GLU A 477 10.40 -10.34 24.04
C GLU A 477 10.52 -8.83 24.25
N LYS A 478 11.51 -8.19 23.61
CA LYS A 478 11.63 -6.73 23.58
C LYS A 478 10.44 -6.10 22.83
N ALA A 479 10.12 -6.62 21.64
CA ALA A 479 8.96 -6.19 20.86
C ALA A 479 7.64 -6.40 21.61
N LEU A 480 7.48 -7.51 22.34
CA LEU A 480 6.32 -7.75 23.21
C LEU A 480 6.21 -6.71 24.33
N ARG A 481 7.31 -6.24 24.91
CA ARG A 481 7.27 -5.16 25.93
C ARG A 481 6.92 -3.80 25.32
N GLU A 482 7.39 -3.52 24.11
CA GLU A 482 7.15 -2.25 23.42
C GLU A 482 5.74 -2.14 22.85
N HIS A 483 5.18 -3.23 22.34
CA HIS A 483 3.92 -3.22 21.61
C HIS A 483 2.70 -3.63 22.43
N LEU A 484 2.86 -4.18 23.64
CA LEU A 484 1.75 -4.71 24.44
C LEU A 484 1.50 -3.93 25.72
N THR A 485 0.23 -3.66 26.01
CA THR A 485 -0.23 -3.34 27.37
C THR A 485 -0.84 -4.58 28.01
N PHE A 486 -0.33 -4.98 29.17
CA PHE A 486 -0.91 -6.05 29.98
C PHE A 486 -2.13 -5.50 30.72
N VAL A 487 -3.33 -5.97 30.38
CA VAL A 487 -4.56 -5.64 31.11
C VAL A 487 -4.93 -6.84 31.98
N THR A 488 -5.02 -6.62 33.30
CA THR A 488 -5.47 -7.62 34.29
C THR A 488 -6.97 -7.47 34.60
N PRO A 489 -7.85 -8.36 34.11
CA PRO A 489 -9.16 -8.55 34.71
C PRO A 489 -9.20 -9.79 35.62
N LYS A 490 -10.21 -9.82 36.50
CA LYS A 490 -10.46 -10.84 37.56
C LYS A 490 -10.62 -12.30 37.06
N SER A 491 -10.44 -12.59 35.78
CA SER A 491 -10.64 -13.92 35.17
C SER A 491 -9.61 -14.33 34.10
N GLY A 492 -8.49 -13.61 33.96
CA GLY A 492 -7.41 -13.95 33.02
C GLY A 492 -6.92 -12.73 32.23
N PHE A 493 -5.65 -12.69 31.83
CA PHE A 493 -5.01 -11.55 31.17
C PHE A 493 -5.54 -11.36 29.74
N TYR A 494 -5.65 -10.10 29.30
CA TYR A 494 -5.83 -9.78 27.89
C TYR A 494 -4.70 -8.86 27.45
N VAL A 495 -4.07 -9.23 26.35
CA VAL A 495 -3.02 -8.46 25.71
C VAL A 495 -3.66 -7.50 24.70
N LYS A 496 -3.39 -6.20 24.83
CA LYS A 496 -3.82 -5.20 23.84
C LYS A 496 -2.60 -4.63 23.12
N LEU A 497 -2.61 -4.68 21.79
CA LEU A 497 -1.60 -4.07 20.94
C LEU A 497 -1.83 -2.56 20.84
N PHE A 498 -0.75 -1.78 20.87
CA PHE A 498 -0.76 -0.31 20.71
C PHE A 498 -1.04 0.17 19.29
#